data_AF-A0A8C9DSD8-F1
#
_entry.id   AF-A0A8C9DSD8-F1
#
_cell.length_a   1.000
_cell.length_b   1.000
_cell.length_c   1.000
_cell.angle_alpha   90.00
_cell.angle_beta   90.00
_cell.angle_gamma   90.00
#
_symmetry.space_group_name_H-M   'P 1'
#
loop_
_entity.id
_entity.type
_entity.pdbx_description
1 polymer ?
#
loop_
_entity_poly.entity_id
_entity_poly.type
_entity_poly.pdbx_seq_one_letter_code
_entity_poly.pdbx_strand_id
1 'polypeptide(L)'
;MSLLRSLSLCLVSRTRSCPAGSLLLQSPQLWHSFHTGSWLSSSASSKELLMKLRRKTGYSFVNCKKALETCGGDLKQAEVWLHKQAQKEGWSKAAKLHGRKTKEGLIGLLQEGNATVLVEVNCETDFVSKNLRFQQLVQQVALGTMLHCQSLKDQVSTYSKGFLNSSELSGLPAGPDKEGSLKDQLAVAIVILLPPHGFLWNY
;
A
#
# COMPACT_ATOMS: atom_id res chain seq x y z
N MET A 1 -11.04 39.05 -15.70
CA MET A 1 -12.46 39.40 -15.91
C MET A 1 -12.60 40.00 -17.30
N SER A 2 -13.05 39.21 -18.28
CA SER A 2 -13.49 39.67 -19.62
C SER A 2 -14.34 38.53 -20.20
N LEU A 3 -15.63 38.55 -19.91
CA LEU A 3 -16.70 39.03 -20.79
C LEU A 3 -16.91 38.11 -22.02
N LEU A 4 -17.87 37.19 -21.82
CA LEU A 4 -18.92 36.79 -22.75
C LEU A 4 -18.57 36.77 -24.24
N ARG A 5 -18.33 35.57 -24.77
CA ARG A 5 -18.55 35.25 -26.18
C ARG A 5 -19.22 33.89 -26.30
N SER A 6 -20.54 33.88 -26.44
CA SER A 6 -21.19 32.98 -27.39
C SER A 6 -22.59 33.50 -27.68
N LEU A 7 -22.71 34.20 -28.81
CA LEU A 7 -23.99 34.32 -29.50
C LEU A 7 -24.44 32.93 -29.96
N SER A 8 -25.74 32.65 -29.89
CA SER A 8 -26.37 31.80 -30.90
C SER A 8 -27.76 32.31 -31.22
N LEU A 9 -27.93 32.59 -32.51
CA LEU A 9 -29.15 33.00 -33.19
C LEU A 9 -30.09 31.79 -33.33
N CYS A 10 -31.41 32.00 -33.27
CA CYS A 10 -32.33 31.22 -34.10
C CYS A 10 -33.67 31.96 -34.31
N LEU A 11 -34.14 31.91 -35.55
CA LEU A 11 -35.22 32.71 -36.14
C LEU A 11 -36.56 31.93 -36.19
N VAL A 12 -37.68 32.68 -36.12
CA VAL A 12 -38.96 32.53 -36.89
C VAL A 12 -39.90 31.34 -36.51
N SER A 13 -41.24 31.40 -36.47
CA SER A 13 -42.30 32.33 -36.94
C SER A 13 -43.63 32.17 -36.14
N ARG A 14 -44.45 33.22 -36.16
CA ARG A 14 -45.91 33.32 -35.84
C ARG A 14 -46.80 32.45 -36.78
N THR A 15 -48.08 32.07 -36.58
CA THR A 15 -49.29 32.63 -35.91
C THR A 15 -50.41 31.57 -35.76
N ARG A 16 -51.42 31.91 -34.92
CA ARG A 16 -52.85 31.48 -34.81
C ARG A 16 -53.09 30.44 -33.71
N SER A 17 -54.13 30.48 -32.88
CA SER A 17 -55.22 31.44 -32.58
C SER A 17 -55.88 30.93 -31.28
N CYS A 18 -56.38 31.81 -30.42
CA CYS A 18 -57.07 31.46 -29.15
C CYS A 18 -58.35 30.61 -29.38
N PRO A 19 -58.87 29.88 -28.37
CA PRO A 19 -59.70 30.55 -27.34
C PRO A 19 -59.44 30.08 -25.89
N ALA A 20 -60.08 30.80 -24.99
CA ALA A 20 -59.92 30.86 -23.54
C ALA A 20 -60.00 29.50 -22.79
N GLY A 21 -59.09 29.34 -21.82
CA GLY A 21 -59.10 28.28 -20.82
C GLY A 21 -58.42 28.78 -19.54
N SER A 22 -59.08 28.53 -18.41
CA SER A 22 -58.85 29.07 -17.07
C SER A 22 -57.39 29.02 -16.58
N LEU A 23 -56.93 30.13 -15.99
CA LEU A 23 -55.65 30.26 -15.29
C LEU A 23 -55.66 29.40 -14.00
N LEU A 24 -54.95 28.27 -14.02
CA LEU A 24 -54.43 27.65 -12.81
C LEU A 24 -52.90 27.74 -12.83
N LEU A 25 -52.40 28.52 -11.88
CA LEU A 25 -50.99 28.70 -11.54
C LEU A 25 -50.44 27.38 -10.99
N GLN A 26 -49.79 26.58 -11.82
CA GLN A 26 -48.95 25.47 -11.38
C GLN A 26 -47.48 25.79 -11.63
N SER A 27 -46.71 25.75 -10.55
CA SER A 27 -45.26 25.93 -10.53
C SER A 27 -44.56 24.93 -11.45
N PRO A 28 -43.57 25.36 -12.25
CA PRO A 28 -42.88 24.45 -13.16
C PRO A 28 -41.90 23.55 -12.40
N GLN A 29 -41.92 22.28 -12.80
CA GLN A 29 -41.11 21.18 -12.32
C GLN A 29 -39.61 21.40 -12.55
N LEU A 30 -38.83 20.87 -11.59
CA LEU A 30 -37.45 20.40 -11.63
C LEU A 30 -36.63 20.69 -12.91
N TRP A 31 -35.62 21.52 -12.78
CA TRP A 31 -34.55 21.64 -13.78
C TRP A 31 -33.61 20.43 -13.65
N HIS A 32 -33.62 19.54 -14.64
CA HIS A 32 -32.53 18.58 -14.82
C HIS A 32 -31.50 19.17 -15.79
N SER A 33 -30.31 19.48 -15.27
CA SER A 33 -29.14 19.79 -16.09
C SER A 33 -28.57 18.48 -16.64
N PHE A 34 -28.65 18.28 -17.95
CA PHE A 34 -27.92 17.22 -18.64
C PHE A 34 -26.64 17.82 -19.23
N HIS A 35 -25.49 17.40 -18.72
CA HIS A 35 -24.22 17.73 -19.35
C HIS A 35 -24.05 16.88 -20.61
N THR A 36 -23.81 17.51 -21.76
CA THR A 36 -23.33 16.86 -22.98
C THR A 36 -21.81 16.61 -22.87
N GLY A 37 -21.41 15.89 -21.82
CA GLY A 37 -20.07 15.31 -21.77
C GLY A 37 -20.07 14.04 -22.62
N SER A 38 -19.17 13.98 -23.60
CA SER A 38 -18.86 12.74 -24.31
C SER A 38 -18.56 11.65 -23.28
N TRP A 39 -19.46 10.66 -23.15
CA TRP A 39 -19.19 9.43 -22.43
C TRP A 39 -18.14 8.66 -23.22
N LEU A 40 -16.87 9.00 -22.99
CA LEU A 40 -15.79 8.08 -23.26
C LEU A 40 -16.14 6.79 -22.50
N SER A 41 -16.41 5.74 -23.26
CA SER A 41 -16.59 4.39 -22.77
C SER A 41 -15.37 4.02 -21.93
N SER A 42 -15.46 4.24 -20.62
CA SER A 42 -14.45 3.76 -19.68
C SER A 42 -14.68 2.26 -19.61
N SER A 43 -13.79 1.48 -20.23
CA SER A 43 -13.75 0.04 -20.06
C SER A 43 -13.86 -0.26 -18.56
N ALA A 44 -14.98 -0.85 -18.13
CA ALA A 44 -15.28 -1.13 -16.72
C ALA A 44 -14.18 -1.98 -16.02
N SER A 45 -13.35 -2.65 -16.82
CA SER A 45 -12.27 -3.55 -16.38
C SER A 45 -11.12 -2.87 -15.61
N SER A 46 -10.60 -1.70 -16.04
CA SER A 46 -9.30 -1.23 -15.53
C SER A 46 -9.32 -0.77 -14.06
N LYS A 47 -10.38 -0.07 -13.64
CA LYS A 47 -10.56 0.39 -12.25
C LYS A 47 -10.83 -0.78 -11.30
N GLU A 48 -11.62 -1.75 -11.74
CA GLU A 48 -11.93 -2.93 -10.94
C GLU A 48 -10.70 -3.83 -10.74
N LEU A 49 -9.91 -4.06 -11.79
CA LEU A 49 -8.64 -4.78 -11.71
C LEU A 49 -7.66 -4.10 -10.75
N LEU A 50 -7.54 -2.76 -10.82
CA LEU A 50 -6.70 -1.98 -9.92
C LEU A 50 -7.13 -2.13 -8.45
N MET A 51 -8.43 -2.05 -8.18
CA MET A 51 -8.97 -2.23 -6.83
C MET A 51 -8.77 -3.66 -6.32
N LYS A 52 -8.95 -4.66 -7.18
CA LYS A 52 -8.74 -6.08 -6.86
C LYS A 52 -7.28 -6.34 -6.49
N LEU A 53 -6.34 -5.85 -7.30
CA LEU A 53 -4.91 -5.99 -7.05
C LEU A 53 -4.49 -5.30 -5.75
N ARG A 54 -4.97 -4.08 -5.49
CA ARG A 54 -4.69 -3.36 -4.25
C ARG A 54 -5.25 -4.07 -3.02
N ARG A 55 -6.51 -4.54 -3.07
CA ARG A 55 -7.11 -5.26 -1.93
C ARG A 55 -6.37 -6.55 -1.60
N LYS A 56 -5.88 -7.24 -2.64
CA LYS A 56 -5.14 -8.49 -2.48
C LYS A 56 -3.72 -8.28 -1.93
N THR A 57 -3.02 -7.25 -2.40
CA THR A 57 -1.58 -7.08 -2.12
C THR A 57 -1.27 -6.00 -1.07
N GLY A 58 -2.12 -5.00 -0.91
CA GLY A 58 -1.93 -3.89 0.03
C GLY A 58 -0.96 -2.79 -0.44
N TYR A 59 -0.37 -2.90 -1.64
CA TYR A 59 0.56 -1.87 -2.16
C TYR A 59 -0.15 -0.56 -2.55
N SER A 60 0.64 0.51 -2.74
CA SER A 60 0.13 1.82 -3.16
C SER A 60 -0.62 1.74 -4.51
N PHE A 61 -1.62 2.59 -4.71
CA PHE A 61 -2.36 2.65 -5.98
C PHE A 61 -1.45 2.93 -7.19
N VAL A 62 -0.44 3.77 -7.01
CA VAL A 62 0.53 4.11 -8.06
C VAL A 62 1.33 2.88 -8.48
N ASN A 63 1.82 2.10 -7.51
CA ASN A 63 2.57 0.88 -7.81
C ASN A 63 1.67 -0.17 -8.46
N CYS A 64 0.44 -0.34 -7.97
CA CYS A 64 -0.54 -1.26 -8.57
C CYS A 64 -0.89 -0.87 -10.02
N LYS A 65 -1.05 0.42 -10.30
CA LYS A 65 -1.33 0.93 -11.65
C LYS A 65 -0.16 0.64 -12.59
N LYS A 66 1.06 0.97 -12.18
CA LYS A 66 2.28 0.72 -12.96
C LYS A 66 2.49 -0.78 -13.23
N ALA A 67 2.18 -1.64 -12.25
CA ALA A 67 2.25 -3.08 -12.41
C ALA A 67 1.28 -3.59 -13.48
N LEU A 68 0.02 -3.14 -13.43
CA LEU A 68 -1.00 -3.51 -14.41
C LEU A 68 -0.67 -3.02 -15.82
N GLU A 69 -0.15 -1.80 -15.94
CA GLU A 69 0.30 -1.25 -17.23
C GLU A 69 1.47 -2.05 -17.81
N THR A 70 2.43 -2.45 -16.96
CA THR A 70 3.60 -3.23 -17.40
C THR A 70 3.26 -4.67 -17.76
N CYS A 71 2.26 -5.26 -17.09
CA CYS A 71 1.85 -6.66 -17.28
C CYS A 71 0.62 -6.82 -18.18
N GLY A 72 0.22 -5.77 -18.91
CA GLY A 72 -0.93 -5.84 -19.83
C GLY A 72 -2.26 -6.21 -19.17
N GLY A 73 -2.44 -5.91 -17.89
CA GLY A 73 -3.67 -6.22 -17.13
C GLY A 73 -3.75 -7.63 -16.51
N ASP A 74 -2.71 -8.46 -16.62
CA ASP A 74 -2.66 -9.76 -15.92
C ASP A 74 -2.39 -9.57 -14.42
N LEU A 75 -3.36 -9.97 -13.59
CA LEU A 75 -3.27 -9.88 -12.13
C LEU A 75 -2.13 -10.73 -11.54
N LYS A 76 -1.92 -11.95 -12.03
CA LYS A 76 -0.89 -12.85 -11.46
C LYS A 76 0.51 -12.33 -11.76
N GLN A 77 0.74 -11.91 -13.00
CA GLN A 77 2.01 -11.30 -13.39
C GLN A 77 2.23 -9.96 -12.68
N ALA A 78 1.19 -9.14 -12.52
CA ALA A 78 1.28 -7.89 -11.79
C ALA A 78 1.65 -8.10 -10.31
N GLU A 79 1.13 -9.14 -9.65
CA GLU A 79 1.53 -9.51 -8.29
C GLU A 79 3.02 -9.85 -8.21
N VAL A 80 3.51 -10.75 -9.07
CA VAL A 80 4.93 -11.14 -9.10
C VAL A 80 5.82 -9.93 -9.39
N TRP A 81 5.41 -9.08 -10.33
CA TRP A 81 6.12 -7.86 -10.66
C TRP A 81 6.17 -6.90 -9.46
N LEU A 82 5.05 -6.71 -8.76
CA LEU A 82 4.96 -5.88 -7.56
C LEU A 82 5.90 -6.37 -6.47
N HIS A 83 5.93 -7.67 -6.20
CA HIS A 83 6.82 -8.25 -5.19
C HIS A 83 8.29 -7.98 -5.52
N LYS A 84 8.70 -8.22 -6.77
CA LYS A 84 10.09 -7.95 -7.22
C LYS A 84 10.46 -6.47 -7.14
N GLN A 85 9.55 -5.58 -7.54
CA GLN A 85 9.79 -4.14 -7.44
C GLN A 85 9.82 -3.67 -5.98
N ALA A 86 8.92 -4.14 -5.13
CA ALA A 86 8.86 -3.80 -3.72
C ALA A 86 10.15 -4.18 -2.99
N GLN A 87 10.74 -5.34 -3.31
CA GLN A 87 12.05 -5.72 -2.79
C GLN A 87 13.10 -4.66 -3.17
N LYS A 88 13.27 -4.37 -4.46
CA LYS A 88 14.25 -3.38 -4.96
C LYS A 88 14.04 -1.98 -4.33
N GLU A 89 12.81 -1.51 -4.28
CA GLU A 89 12.46 -0.23 -3.65
C GLU A 89 12.73 -0.23 -2.14
N GLY A 90 12.49 -1.35 -1.47
CA GLY A 90 12.75 -1.56 -0.06
C GLY A 90 14.20 -1.37 0.31
N TRP A 91 15.11 -2.00 -0.43
CA TRP A 91 16.56 -1.83 -0.26
C TRP A 91 17.00 -0.37 -0.45
N SER A 92 16.47 0.31 -1.46
CA SER A 92 16.79 1.72 -1.70
C SER A 92 16.26 2.63 -0.58
N LYS A 93 15.04 2.40 -0.09
CA LYS A 93 14.47 3.14 1.04
C LYS A 93 15.25 2.88 2.32
N ALA A 94 15.58 1.61 2.61
CA ALA A 94 16.37 1.23 3.78
C ALA A 94 17.70 2.00 3.83
N ALA A 95 18.42 2.07 2.72
CA ALA A 95 19.67 2.82 2.62
C ALA A 95 19.50 4.33 2.86
N LYS A 96 18.38 4.93 2.42
CA LYS A 96 18.09 6.36 2.63
C LYS A 96 17.66 6.69 4.06
N LEU A 97 17.03 5.73 4.73
CA LEU A 97 16.55 5.89 6.11
C LEU A 97 17.61 5.51 7.13
N HIS A 98 18.65 4.80 6.70
CA HIS A 98 19.82 4.49 7.50
C HIS A 98 20.41 5.77 8.13
N GLY A 99 20.71 5.71 9.44
CA GLY A 99 21.24 6.83 10.21
C GLY A 99 20.18 7.73 10.86
N ARG A 100 18.88 7.54 10.58
CA ARG A 100 17.81 8.20 11.34
C ARG A 100 17.69 7.62 12.74
N LYS A 101 17.25 8.44 13.69
CA LYS A 101 17.04 8.02 15.08
C LYS A 101 15.76 7.19 15.19
N THR A 102 15.89 5.92 15.57
CA THR A 102 14.79 5.00 15.87
C THR A 102 14.75 4.71 17.36
N LYS A 103 13.89 5.41 18.10
CA LYS A 103 13.73 5.23 19.57
C LYS A 103 12.53 4.39 19.95
N GLU A 104 11.59 4.21 19.03
CA GLU A 104 10.41 3.37 19.23
C GLU A 104 10.70 1.96 18.72
N GLY A 105 9.81 1.00 19.01
CA GLY A 105 10.00 -0.38 18.59
C GLY A 105 9.13 -1.38 19.33
N LEU A 106 9.46 -2.65 19.16
CA LEU A 106 8.92 -3.75 19.96
C LEU A 106 10.03 -4.70 20.39
N ILE A 107 9.82 -5.31 21.56
CA ILE A 107 10.60 -6.45 22.03
C ILE A 107 9.77 -7.72 21.77
N GLY A 108 10.33 -8.64 20.99
CA GLY A 108 9.79 -9.97 20.79
C GLY A 108 10.47 -10.97 21.72
N LEU A 109 9.67 -11.76 22.43
CA LEU A 109 10.13 -12.90 23.21
C LEU A 109 9.55 -14.18 22.60
N LEU A 110 10.42 -15.14 22.29
CA LEU A 110 10.01 -16.45 21.81
C LEU A 110 10.74 -17.52 22.62
N GLN A 111 9.98 -18.50 23.11
CA GLN A 111 10.50 -19.64 23.85
C GLN A 111 10.07 -20.93 23.15
N GLU A 112 11.03 -21.79 22.85
CA GLU A 112 10.81 -23.15 22.34
C GLU A 112 11.59 -24.13 23.20
N GLY A 113 10.88 -24.96 23.97
CA GLY A 113 11.48 -25.89 24.92
C GLY A 113 12.32 -25.15 25.96
N ASN A 114 13.62 -25.48 26.00
CA ASN A 114 14.60 -24.89 26.92
C ASN A 114 15.37 -23.69 26.33
N ALA A 115 15.09 -23.32 25.08
CA ALA A 115 15.72 -22.18 24.43
C ALA A 115 14.76 -20.98 24.41
N THR A 116 15.28 -19.81 24.76
CA THR A 116 14.54 -18.55 24.74
C THR A 116 15.34 -17.52 23.96
N VAL A 117 14.70 -16.82 23.02
CA VAL A 117 15.28 -15.69 22.31
C VAL A 117 14.51 -14.42 22.63
N LEU A 118 15.27 -13.34 22.80
CA LEU A 118 14.76 -11.99 22.97
C LEU A 118 15.29 -11.16 21.79
N VAL A 119 14.39 -10.55 21.03
CA VAL A 119 14.73 -9.70 19.89
C VAL A 119 14.19 -8.30 20.11
N GLU A 120 15.03 -7.29 19.89
CA GLU A 120 14.63 -5.89 19.85
C GLU A 120 14.59 -5.43 18.40
N VAL A 121 13.44 -4.90 17.97
CA VAL A 121 13.28 -4.32 16.63
C VAL A 121 12.76 -2.91 16.77
N ASN A 122 13.59 -1.94 16.39
CA ASN A 122 13.28 -0.52 16.50
C ASN A 122 12.65 0.06 15.22
N CYS A 123 11.88 1.13 15.38
CA CYS A 123 11.27 1.93 14.32
C CYS A 123 11.30 3.43 14.67
N GLU A 124 10.93 4.28 13.71
CA GLU A 124 10.94 5.74 13.91
C GLU A 124 9.80 6.21 14.81
N THR A 125 8.61 5.62 14.69
CA THR A 125 7.40 6.05 15.40
C THR A 125 6.59 4.87 15.95
N ASP A 126 5.77 5.12 16.98
CA ASP A 126 4.93 4.13 17.66
C ASP A 126 3.76 3.64 16.79
N PHE A 127 3.33 4.41 15.81
CA PHE A 127 2.35 3.96 14.82
C PHE A 127 2.83 2.76 14.01
N VAL A 128 4.12 2.75 13.67
CA VAL A 128 4.72 1.63 12.95
C VAL A 128 4.79 0.42 13.87
N SER A 129 5.16 0.59 15.14
CA SER A 129 5.24 -0.53 16.11
C SER A 129 3.88 -1.17 16.38
N LYS A 130 2.80 -0.39 16.40
CA LYS A 130 1.42 -0.88 16.58
C LYS A 130 0.84 -1.58 15.34
N ASN A 131 1.50 -1.52 14.19
CA ASN A 131 1.01 -2.14 12.96
C ASN A 131 1.16 -3.67 13.00
N LEU A 132 0.11 -4.41 12.62
CA LEU A 132 0.13 -5.88 12.59
C LEU A 132 1.25 -6.43 11.69
N ARG A 133 1.59 -5.76 10.59
CA ARG A 133 2.68 -6.17 9.70
C ARG A 133 4.05 -6.02 10.36
N PHE A 134 4.23 -5.02 11.21
CA PHE A 134 5.46 -4.84 11.99
C PHE A 134 5.56 -5.89 13.09
N GLN A 135 4.46 -6.19 13.79
CA GLN A 135 4.41 -7.29 14.76
C GLN A 135 4.73 -8.65 14.11
N GLN A 136 4.19 -8.91 12.92
CA GLN A 136 4.54 -10.09 12.12
C GLN A 136 6.03 -10.13 11.80
N LEU A 137 6.64 -9.00 11.39
CA LEU A 137 8.08 -8.91 11.15
C LEU A 137 8.88 -9.29 12.41
N VAL A 138 8.53 -8.74 13.58
CA VAL A 138 9.20 -9.07 14.85
C VAL A 138 9.12 -10.56 15.15
N GLN A 139 7.97 -11.18 14.93
CA GLN A 139 7.79 -12.63 15.08
C GLN A 139 8.69 -13.42 14.12
N GLN A 140 8.79 -13.01 12.85
CA GLN A 140 9.67 -13.67 11.88
C GLN A 140 11.15 -13.54 12.27
N VAL A 141 11.56 -12.38 12.77
CA VAL A 141 12.93 -12.15 13.27
C VAL A 141 13.21 -13.06 14.48
N ALA A 142 12.28 -13.18 15.41
CA ALA A 142 12.41 -14.07 16.57
C ALA A 142 12.55 -15.54 16.14
N LEU A 143 11.67 -16.02 15.24
CA LEU A 143 11.72 -17.38 14.69
C LEU A 143 13.04 -17.65 13.95
N GLY A 144 13.47 -16.74 13.07
CA GLY A 144 14.74 -16.86 12.35
C GLY A 144 15.93 -16.94 13.32
N THR A 145 15.94 -16.09 14.35
CA THR A 145 16.98 -16.08 15.39
C THR A 145 17.00 -17.40 16.16
N MET A 146 15.83 -17.90 16.55
CA MET A 146 15.70 -19.18 17.26
C MET A 146 16.25 -20.35 16.44
N LEU A 147 15.91 -20.43 15.14
CA LEU A 147 16.44 -21.44 14.23
C LEU A 147 17.96 -21.35 14.10
N HIS A 148 18.51 -20.14 14.03
CA HIS A 148 19.96 -19.93 13.98
C HIS A 148 20.65 -20.37 15.26
N CYS A 149 20.11 -20.01 16.44
CA CYS A 149 20.62 -20.46 17.73
C CYS A 149 20.57 -21.99 17.88
N GLN A 150 19.50 -22.64 17.40
CA GLN A 150 19.38 -24.10 17.41
C GLN A 150 20.39 -24.80 16.50
N SER A 151 20.94 -24.10 15.50
CA SER A 151 22.00 -24.62 14.63
C SER A 151 23.39 -24.55 15.27
N LEU A 152 23.59 -23.70 16.28
CA LEU A 152 24.90 -23.42 16.91
C LEU A 152 25.15 -24.26 18.18
N LYS A 153 24.58 -25.47 18.27
CA LYS A 153 24.47 -26.36 19.45
C LYS A 153 25.76 -26.67 20.27
N ASP A 154 26.93 -26.12 19.94
CA ASP A 154 28.21 -26.47 20.57
C ASP A 154 28.82 -25.44 21.53
N GLN A 155 28.17 -24.31 21.81
CA GLN A 155 28.70 -23.33 22.79
C GLN A 155 27.62 -22.93 23.80
N VAL A 156 27.57 -23.65 24.92
CA VAL A 156 26.68 -23.38 26.06
C VAL A 156 27.23 -22.21 26.88
N SER A 157 26.97 -20.99 26.43
CA SER A 157 26.89 -19.84 27.34
C SER A 157 25.44 -19.71 27.80
N THR A 158 25.24 -19.51 29.12
CA THR A 158 23.92 -19.35 29.74
C THR A 158 23.07 -18.25 29.11
N TYR A 159 23.72 -17.26 28.48
CA TYR A 159 23.09 -16.27 27.62
C TYR A 159 24.11 -15.73 26.62
N SER A 160 23.64 -15.34 25.43
CA SER A 160 24.45 -14.65 24.43
C SER A 160 23.71 -13.39 24.00
N LYS A 161 24.35 -12.24 24.20
CA LYS A 161 23.85 -10.95 23.69
C LYS A 161 24.69 -10.55 22.49
N GLY A 162 24.06 -10.38 21.34
CA GLY A 162 24.71 -9.93 20.11
C GLY A 162 23.77 -9.03 19.32
N PHE A 163 24.36 -8.21 18.46
CA PHE A 163 23.63 -7.51 17.40
C PHE A 163 23.76 -8.33 16.12
N LEU A 164 22.65 -8.56 15.43
CA LEU A 164 22.69 -9.25 14.15
C LEU A 164 23.36 -8.35 13.10
N ASN A 165 24.48 -8.81 12.56
CA ASN A 165 25.15 -8.14 11.46
C ASN A 165 24.44 -8.41 10.13
N SER A 166 24.71 -7.59 9.11
CA SER A 166 24.13 -7.80 7.77
C SER A 166 24.38 -9.21 7.26
N SER A 167 25.57 -9.79 7.45
CA SER A 167 25.89 -11.17 7.05
C SER A 167 25.00 -12.22 7.71
N GLU A 168 24.72 -12.08 9.01
CA GLU A 168 23.89 -13.01 9.79
C GLU A 168 22.42 -12.91 9.38
N LEU A 169 21.92 -11.69 9.16
CA LEU A 169 20.57 -11.43 8.62
C LEU A 169 20.32 -12.11 7.26
N SER A 170 21.36 -12.29 6.42
CA SER A 170 21.21 -13.04 5.15
C SER A 170 21.01 -14.53 5.34
N GLY A 171 21.60 -15.09 6.40
CA GLY A 171 21.52 -16.52 6.69
C GLY A 171 20.24 -16.93 7.43
N LEU A 172 19.45 -15.96 7.90
CA LEU A 172 18.20 -16.24 8.61
C LEU A 172 17.07 -16.58 7.61
N PRO A 173 16.40 -17.74 7.79
CA PRO A 173 15.27 -18.10 6.96
C PRO A 173 14.08 -17.15 7.20
N ALA A 174 13.37 -16.80 6.14
CA ALA A 174 12.09 -16.12 6.23
C ALA A 174 10.99 -17.14 6.65
N GLY A 175 10.81 -17.29 7.96
CA GLY A 175 9.67 -18.02 8.53
C GLY A 175 9.68 -19.55 8.43
N PRO A 176 8.56 -20.20 8.77
CA PRO A 176 8.47 -21.66 8.93
C PRO A 176 8.63 -22.41 7.60
N ASP A 177 8.24 -21.79 6.48
CA ASP A 177 8.25 -22.41 5.14
C ASP A 177 9.60 -22.28 4.41
N LYS A 178 10.59 -21.59 5.00
CA LYS A 178 11.96 -21.39 4.46
C LYS A 178 12.03 -20.80 3.04
N GLU A 179 10.97 -20.21 2.52
CA GLU A 179 10.99 -19.55 1.21
C GLU A 179 11.45 -18.09 1.34
N GLY A 180 12.73 -17.85 1.04
CA GLY A 180 13.35 -16.53 0.96
C GLY A 180 14.22 -16.16 2.17
N SER A 181 15.00 -15.09 2.01
CA SER A 181 15.83 -14.54 3.08
C SER A 181 15.03 -13.54 3.91
N LEU A 182 15.24 -13.51 5.23
CA LEU A 182 14.64 -12.51 6.12
C LEU A 182 14.89 -11.07 5.63
N LYS A 183 16.04 -10.83 4.98
CA LYS A 183 16.37 -9.54 4.34
C LYS A 183 15.39 -9.14 3.26
N ASP A 184 14.95 -10.09 2.45
CA ASP A 184 14.04 -9.83 1.34
C ASP A 184 12.65 -9.49 1.87
N GLN A 185 12.22 -10.19 2.92
CA GLN A 185 10.98 -9.90 3.62
C GLN A 185 11.02 -8.55 4.33
N LEU A 186 12.15 -8.19 4.95
CA LEU A 186 12.37 -6.88 5.56
C LEU A 186 12.29 -5.76 4.52
N ALA A 187 12.94 -5.94 3.36
CA ALA A 187 12.89 -4.97 2.28
C ALA A 187 11.45 -4.72 1.81
N VAL A 188 10.66 -5.78 1.62
CA VAL A 188 9.24 -5.65 1.27
C VAL A 188 8.44 -4.97 2.38
N ALA A 189 8.68 -5.33 3.65
CA ALA A 189 8.02 -4.73 4.80
C ALA A 189 8.26 -3.22 4.88
N ILE A 190 9.48 -2.76 4.61
CA ILE A 190 9.84 -1.32 4.57
C ILE A 190 9.00 -0.56 3.54
N VAL A 191 8.69 -1.16 2.39
CA VAL A 191 7.84 -0.50 1.37
C VAL A 191 6.39 -0.36 1.81
N ILE A 192 5.87 -1.35 2.54
CA ILE A 192 4.46 -1.41 2.95
C ILE A 192 4.22 -0.59 4.22
N LEU A 193 5.14 -0.66 5.18
CA LEU A 193 5.02 -0.01 6.50
C LEU A 193 5.29 1.48 6.45
N LEU A 194 6.10 1.94 5.49
CA LEU A 194 6.46 3.34 5.39
C LEU A 194 5.62 4.05 4.34
N PRO A 195 4.93 5.15 4.71
CA PRO A 195 4.20 5.94 3.76
C PRO A 195 5.12 6.46 2.63
N PRO A 196 4.58 6.71 1.42
CA PRO A 196 5.34 7.40 0.38
C PRO A 196 5.81 8.77 0.89
N HIS A 197 6.99 9.21 0.42
CA HIS A 197 7.61 10.48 0.82
C HIS A 197 6.58 11.62 0.84
N GLY A 198 6.42 12.27 2.00
CA GLY A 198 5.54 13.43 2.18
C GLY A 198 4.19 13.15 2.85
N PHE A 199 3.81 11.89 3.10
CA PHE A 199 2.66 11.59 3.95
C PHE A 199 3.10 11.53 5.42
N LEU A 200 2.96 12.67 6.11
CA LEU A 200 2.75 12.64 7.55
C LEU A 200 1.47 11.86 7.81
N TRP A 201 1.47 10.95 8.78
CA TRP A 201 0.24 10.41 9.36
C TRP A 201 -0.48 11.59 10.04
N ASN A 202 -1.13 12.43 9.25
CA ASN A 202 -2.01 13.47 9.77
C ASN A 202 -3.23 12.73 10.30
N TYR A 203 -3.36 12.79 11.62
CA TYR A 203 -4.56 12.47 12.37
C TYR A 203 -5.78 13.21 11.83
#